data_AF-A0A1F9KJQ3-F1
#
_entry.id   AF-A0A1F9KJQ3-F1
#
_cell.length_a   1.000
_cell.length_b   1.000
_cell.length_c   1.000
_cell.angle_alpha   90.00
_cell.angle_beta   90.00
_cell.angle_gamma   90.00
#
_symmetry.space_group_name_H-M   'P 1'
#
loop_
_entity.id
_entity.type
_entity.pdbx_description
1 polymer ?
#
loop_
_entity_poly.entity_id
_entity_poly.type
_entity_poly.pdbx_seq_one_letter_code
_entity_poly.pdbx_strand_id
1 'polypeptide(L)'
;SVRLDAKTERLIEGLARKRGQTKSEIVREAIGAVAQQQTNGSDSAKHPYEAIKDLIGCVRGGPPDLSVRTGEKFRQLLVRKNPR
;
A
#
# COMPACT_ATOMS: atom_id res chain seq x y z
N SER A 1 20.97 -20.54 9.79
CA SER A 1 21.10 -19.94 11.14
C SER A 1 21.50 -18.48 10.98
N VAL A 2 20.90 -17.57 11.75
CA VAL A 2 21.23 -16.14 11.73
C VAL A 2 22.19 -15.86 12.88
N ARG A 3 23.26 -15.10 12.63
CA ARG A 3 24.19 -14.67 13.67
C ARG A 3 23.66 -13.38 14.30
N LEU A 4 23.56 -13.37 15.62
CA LEU A 4 23.11 -12.22 16.40
C LEU A 4 24.27 -11.70 17.24
N ASP A 5 24.24 -10.40 17.56
CA ASP A 5 25.16 -9.84 18.54
C ASP A 5 24.80 -10.32 19.96
N ALA A 6 25.79 -10.28 20.86
CA ALA A 6 25.65 -10.80 22.22
C ALA A 6 24.57 -10.08 23.05
N LYS A 7 24.23 -8.82 22.74
CA LYS A 7 23.19 -8.07 23.44
C LYS A 7 21.81 -8.57 22.99
N THR A 8 21.61 -8.75 21.69
CA THR A 8 20.36 -9.28 21.12
C THR A 8 20.09 -10.71 21.57
N GLU A 9 21.12 -11.56 21.62
CA GLU A 9 21.00 -12.94 22.12
C GLU A 9 20.51 -12.98 23.58
N ARG A 10 21.10 -12.14 24.46
CA ARG A 10 20.69 -12.03 25.87
C ARG A 10 19.26 -11.52 26.03
N LEU A 11 18.83 -10.58 25.19
CA LEU A 11 17.45 -10.08 25.20
C LEU A 11 16.46 -11.18 24.83
N ILE A 12 16.75 -11.95 23.77
CA ILE A 12 15.90 -13.07 23.34
C ILE A 12 15.84 -14.14 24.44
N GLU A 13 16.96 -14.45 25.09
CA GLU A 13 16.98 -15.37 26.23
C GLU A 13 16.11 -14.91 27.41
N GLY A 14 16.20 -13.64 27.78
CA GLY A 14 15.38 -13.07 28.85
C GLY A 14 13.88 -13.14 28.52
N LEU A 15 13.52 -12.83 27.26
CA LEU A 15 12.13 -12.90 26.79
C LEU A 15 11.61 -14.33 26.74
N ALA A 16 12.41 -15.26 26.22
CA ALA A 16 12.11 -16.69 26.18
C ALA A 16 11.81 -17.23 27.59
N ARG A 17 12.68 -16.92 28.56
CA ARG A 17 12.48 -17.33 29.97
C ARG A 17 11.23 -16.72 30.58
N LYS A 18 10.99 -15.42 30.37
CA LYS A 18 9.85 -14.71 30.95
C LYS A 18 8.51 -15.21 30.41
N ARG A 19 8.47 -15.60 29.13
CA ARG A 19 7.25 -16.05 28.44
C ARG A 19 7.08 -17.58 28.40
N GLY A 20 8.09 -18.34 28.86
CA GLY A 20 8.09 -19.81 28.76
C GLY A 20 8.14 -20.32 27.31
N GLN A 21 8.70 -19.53 26.39
CA GLN A 21 8.79 -19.83 24.96
C GLN A 21 10.23 -20.16 24.55
N THR A 22 10.40 -20.83 23.41
CA THR A 22 11.73 -21.05 22.84
C THR A 22 12.26 -19.79 22.15
N LYS A 23 13.59 -19.67 22.03
CA LYS A 23 14.23 -18.56 21.29
C LYS A 23 13.65 -18.41 19.88
N SER A 24 13.46 -19.53 19.18
CA SER A 24 12.95 -19.56 17.81
C SER A 24 11.49 -19.12 17.71
N GLU A 25 10.66 -19.38 18.73
CA GLU A 25 9.27 -18.89 18.77
C GLU A 25 9.22 -17.37 18.91
N ILE A 26 10.01 -16.82 19.83
CA ILE A 26 10.14 -15.36 20.00
C ILE A 26 10.58 -14.70 18.69
N VAL A 27 11.57 -15.27 18.01
CA VAL A 27 12.07 -14.74 16.73
C VAL A 27 10.99 -14.82 15.64
N ARG A 28 10.27 -15.94 15.53
CA ARG A 28 9.17 -16.08 14.56
C ARG A 28 8.04 -15.10 14.82
N GLU A 29 7.65 -14.91 16.07
CA GLU A 29 6.63 -13.93 16.48
C GLU A 29 7.06 -12.51 16.11
N ALA A 30 8.30 -12.14 16.43
CA ALA A 30 8.84 -10.82 16.11
C ALA A 30 8.88 -10.55 14.60
N ILE A 31 9.36 -11.52 13.80
CA ILE A 31 9.36 -11.40 12.34
C ILE A 31 7.93 -11.30 11.80
N GLY A 32 7.00 -12.09 12.34
CA GLY A 32 5.58 -12.03 11.98
C GLY A 32 4.97 -10.65 12.25
N ALA A 33 5.27 -10.06 13.42
CA ALA A 33 4.79 -8.72 13.76
C ALA A 33 5.34 -7.64 12.82
N VAL A 34 6.63 -7.71 12.47
CA VAL A 34 7.25 -6.79 11.50
C VAL A 34 6.63 -6.96 10.11
N ALA A 35 6.42 -8.19 9.65
CA ALA A 35 5.77 -8.46 8.38
C ALA A 35 4.33 -7.91 8.33
N GLN A 36 3.56 -8.11 9.39
CA GLN A 36 2.20 -7.56 9.50
C GLN A 36 2.18 -6.03 9.51
N GLN A 37 3.16 -5.39 10.13
CA GLN A 37 3.29 -3.93 10.10
C GLN A 37 3.64 -3.41 8.71
N GLN A 38 4.47 -4.12 7.94
CA GLN A 38 4.78 -3.75 6.55
C GLN A 38 3.56 -3.95 5.62
N THR A 39 2.80 -5.04 5.81
CA THR A 39 1.57 -5.26 5.04
C THR A 39 0.51 -4.21 5.35
N ASN A 40 0.36 -3.83 6.63
CA ASN A 40 -0.71 -2.92 7.06
C ASN A 40 -0.31 -1.44 7.01
N GLY A 41 0.99 -1.12 7.00
CA GLY A 41 1.51 0.21 7.29
C GLY A 41 2.27 0.94 6.18
N SER A 42 2.83 0.28 5.16
CA SER A 42 3.72 1.01 4.24
C SER A 42 3.80 0.59 2.77
N ASP A 43 3.34 -0.58 2.33
CA ASP A 43 3.47 -0.95 0.90
C ASP A 43 2.17 -1.46 0.24
N SER A 44 1.06 -1.49 0.98
CA SER A 44 -0.24 -1.93 0.44
C SER A 44 -1.41 -1.01 0.74
N ALA A 45 -1.14 0.26 1.07
CA ALA A 45 -2.05 1.30 0.59
C ALA A 45 -1.92 1.25 -0.93
N LYS A 46 -2.69 0.35 -1.57
CA LYS A 46 -2.85 0.25 -3.01
C LYS A 46 -2.84 1.70 -3.50
N HIS A 47 -1.85 2.07 -4.31
CA HIS A 47 -1.87 3.37 -4.96
C HIS A 47 -3.31 3.64 -5.39
N PRO A 48 -3.87 4.86 -5.25
CA PRO A 48 -5.26 5.09 -5.61
C PRO A 48 -5.64 4.49 -6.97
N TYR A 49 -4.68 4.45 -7.91
CA TYR A 49 -4.71 3.64 -9.13
C TYR A 49 -4.93 2.12 -8.91
N GLU A 50 -4.06 1.41 -8.18
CA GLU A 50 -4.21 -0.02 -7.86
C GLU A 50 -5.50 -0.35 -7.11
N ALA A 51 -6.06 0.60 -6.34
CA ALA A 51 -7.32 0.43 -5.64
C ALA A 51 -8.52 0.43 -6.60
N ILE A 52 -8.43 1.16 -7.72
CA ILE A 52 -9.53 1.35 -8.68
C ILE A 52 -9.29 0.69 -10.03
N LYS A 53 -8.13 0.08 -10.28
CA LYS A 53 -7.75 -0.41 -11.63
C LYS A 53 -8.76 -1.41 -12.19
N ASP A 54 -9.34 -2.25 -11.34
CA ASP A 54 -10.32 -3.26 -11.73
C ASP A 54 -11.68 -2.65 -12.12
N LEU A 55 -11.90 -1.36 -11.79
CA LEU A 55 -13.05 -0.56 -12.22
C LEU A 55 -12.80 0.14 -13.57
N ILE A 56 -11.54 0.34 -13.96
CA ILE A 56 -11.20 0.95 -15.25
C ILE A 56 -11.58 -0.04 -16.36
N GLY A 57 -12.54 0.35 -17.20
CA GLY A 57 -13.04 -0.51 -18.28
C GLY A 57 -13.98 -1.64 -17.82
N CYS A 58 -14.44 -1.64 -16.55
CA CYS A 58 -15.46 -2.59 -16.09
C CYS A 58 -16.80 -2.41 -16.81
N VAL A 59 -17.07 -1.20 -17.31
CA VAL A 59 -18.21 -0.89 -18.16
C VAL A 59 -17.76 -0.92 -19.62
N ARG A 60 -18.35 -1.82 -20.42
CA ARG A 60 -18.24 -1.78 -21.88
C ARG A 60 -19.41 -0.98 -22.43
N GLY A 61 -19.15 0.26 -22.85
CA GLY A 61 -20.15 1.14 -23.44
C GLY A 61 -19.83 2.62 -23.23
N GLY A 62 -20.53 3.48 -23.96
CA GLY A 62 -20.31 4.92 -23.99
C GLY A 62 -19.80 5.38 -25.36
N PRO A 63 -20.16 6.59 -25.82
CA PRO A 63 -19.64 7.12 -27.08
C PRO A 63 -18.10 7.22 -27.02
N PRO A 64 -17.36 6.62 -27.98
CA PRO A 64 -15.89 6.62 -27.96
C PRO A 64 -15.30 8.01 -28.28
N ASP A 65 -16.13 8.95 -28.71
CA ASP A 65 -15.76 10.27 -29.18
C ASP A 65 -15.88 11.38 -28.12
N LEU A 66 -16.23 11.03 -26.88
CA LEU A 66 -16.42 12.00 -25.80
C LEU A 66 -15.16 12.85 -25.52
N SER A 67 -13.97 12.30 -25.75
CA SER A 67 -12.68 12.97 -25.54
C SER A 67 -12.01 13.50 -26.82
N VAL A 68 -12.66 13.39 -28.00
CA VAL A 68 -12.01 13.74 -29.29
C VAL A 68 -11.84 15.25 -29.46
N ARG A 69 -12.72 16.06 -28.86
CA ARG A 69 -12.72 17.53 -28.99
C ARG A 69 -12.52 18.24 -27.65
N THR A 70 -11.82 17.63 -26.70
CA THR A 70 -11.67 18.17 -25.33
C THR A 70 -11.10 19.59 -25.33
N GLY A 71 -10.05 19.86 -26.12
CA GLY A 71 -9.47 21.21 -26.20
C GLY A 71 -10.43 22.27 -26.75
N GLU A 72 -11.24 21.92 -27.75
CA GLU A 72 -12.23 22.83 -28.32
C GLU A 72 -13.41 23.10 -27.38
N LYS A 73 -13.96 22.04 -26.79
CA LYS A 73 -15.05 22.13 -25.81
C LYS A 73 -14.61 22.89 -24.56
N PHE A 74 -13.38 22.67 -24.09
CA PHE A 74 -12.81 23.38 -22.95
C PHE A 74 -12.65 24.88 -23.24
N ARG A 75 -12.15 25.23 -24.44
CA ARG A 75 -12.06 26.63 -24.87
C ARG A 75 -13.43 27.31 -24.91
N GLN A 76 -14.46 26.65 -25.46
CA GLN A 76 -15.83 27.17 -25.48
C GLN A 76 -16.36 27.42 -24.06
N LEU A 77 -16.10 26.49 -23.13
CA LEU A 77 -16.44 26.65 -21.71
C LEU A 77 -15.77 27.88 -21.09
N LEU A 78 -14.48 28.11 -21.38
CA LEU A 78 -13.75 29.27 -20.87
C LEU A 78 -14.29 30.59 -21.44
N VAL A 79 -14.59 30.63 -22.74
CA VAL A 79 -15.20 31.81 -23.38
C VAL A 79 -16.58 32.09 -22.80
N ARG A 80 -17.41 31.08 -22.56
CA ARG A 80 -18.72 31.24 -21.92
C ARG A 80 -18.62 31.72 -20.47
N LYS A 81 -17.58 31.30 -19.74
CA LYS A 81 -17.37 31.67 -18.33
C LYS A 81 -16.78 33.07 -18.18
N ASN A 82 -16.05 33.56 -19.17
CA ASN A 82 -15.50 34.91 -19.17
C ASN A 82 -15.82 35.62 -20.50
N PRO A 83 -17.09 35.99 -20.73
CA PRO A 83 -17.47 36.78 -21.88
C PRO A 83 -16.86 38.17 -21.69
N ARG A 84 -15.75 38.42 -22.39
CA ARG A 84 -15.22 39.77 -22.56
C ARG A 84 -16.05 40.52 -23.60
#